data_AF-A0A1W9R8M1-F1
#
_entry.id   AF-A0A1W9R8M1-F1
#
_cell.length_a   1.000
_cell.length_b   1.000
_cell.length_c   1.000
_cell.angle_alpha   90.00
_cell.angle_beta   90.00
_cell.angle_gamma   90.00
#
_symmetry.space_group_name_H-M   'P 1'
#
loop_
_entity.id
_entity.type
_entity.pdbx_description
1 polymer ?
#
loop_
_entity_poly.entity_id
_entity_poly.type
_entity_poly.pdbx_seq_one_letter_code
_entity_poly.pdbx_strand_id
1 'polypeptide(L)'
;MKGEDFVHWDKTNLDSKKTVWGGVVPDIIPGHLHPGELTLYTSKTMQEVMKNYHLIPDENGNVLACKKSWNDESYPGNTAPPILIYADLINTNDKRCWETAKIIYDGYFEEKF
;
A
#
# COMPACT_ATOMS: atom_id res chain seq x y z
N MET A 1 8.43 -4.18 -10.02
CA MET A 1 9.31 -4.86 -9.03
C MET A 1 9.59 -6.29 -9.52
N LYS A 2 10.77 -6.85 -9.28
CA LYS A 2 11.08 -8.22 -9.75
C LYS A 2 10.29 -9.27 -8.96
N GLY A 3 10.10 -10.47 -9.53
CA GLY A 3 9.18 -11.49 -9.01
C GLY A 3 9.37 -11.88 -7.54
N GLU A 4 10.59 -12.21 -7.11
CA GLU A 4 10.86 -12.58 -5.70
C GLU A 4 10.68 -11.39 -4.75
N ASP A 5 11.15 -10.21 -5.15
CA ASP A 5 10.96 -8.98 -4.38
C ASP A 5 9.47 -8.67 -4.22
N PHE A 6 8.67 -8.88 -5.29
CA PHE A 6 7.23 -8.65 -5.30
C PHE A 6 6.46 -9.56 -4.36
N VAL A 7 6.89 -10.81 -4.19
CA VAL A 7 6.28 -11.72 -3.21
C VAL A 7 6.59 -11.28 -1.78
N HIS A 8 7.75 -10.66 -1.55
CA HIS A 8 8.24 -10.20 -0.25
C HIS A 8 8.23 -8.68 -0.11
N TRP A 9 7.27 -8.02 -0.77
CA TRP A 9 7.17 -6.57 -0.81
C TRP A 9 7.04 -5.94 0.58
N ASP A 10 6.41 -6.66 1.51
CA ASP A 10 6.19 -6.28 2.91
C ASP A 10 7.51 -6.11 3.68
N LYS A 11 8.58 -6.78 3.24
CA LYS A 11 9.93 -6.70 3.82
C LYS A 11 10.75 -5.53 3.27
N THR A 12 10.21 -4.75 2.34
CA THR A 12 10.88 -3.58 1.79
C THR A 12 11.15 -2.58 2.90
N ASN A 13 12.42 -2.22 3.10
CA ASN A 13 12.80 -1.23 4.10
C ASN A 13 12.42 0.19 3.64
N LEU A 14 11.22 0.62 4.01
CA LEU A 14 10.70 1.94 3.70
C LEU A 14 11.15 3.00 4.71
N ASP A 15 11.31 4.23 4.23
CA ASP A 15 11.41 5.41 5.09
C ASP A 15 9.97 5.81 5.41
N SER A 16 9.38 5.21 6.45
CA SER A 16 7.95 5.33 6.79
C SER A 16 7.44 6.77 6.93
N LYS A 17 8.32 7.72 7.26
CA LYS A 17 7.98 9.14 7.28
C LYS A 17 7.66 9.68 5.88
N LYS A 18 8.41 9.24 4.87
CA LYS A 18 8.29 9.72 3.50
C LYS A 18 7.53 8.78 2.59
N THR A 19 7.58 7.48 2.84
CA THR A 19 7.12 6.43 1.92
C THR A 19 6.43 5.31 2.68
N VAL A 20 5.22 4.95 2.23
CA VAL A 20 4.40 3.89 2.81
C VAL A 20 3.64 3.13 1.72
N TRP A 21 3.30 1.87 1.97
CA TRP A 21 2.45 1.06 1.13
C TRP A 21 0.98 1.43 1.30
N GLY A 22 0.27 1.56 0.19
CA GLY A 22 -1.19 1.64 0.12
C GLY A 22 -1.82 0.28 -0.17
N GLY A 23 -3.15 0.25 -0.28
CA GLY A 23 -3.90 -0.94 -0.70
C GLY A 23 -3.70 -2.18 0.17
N VAL A 24 -3.39 -3.31 -0.47
CA VAL A 24 -3.33 -4.65 0.13
C VAL A 24 -2.33 -4.68 1.28
N VAL A 25 -2.81 -4.73 2.53
CA VAL A 25 -1.96 -4.79 3.73
C VAL A 25 -1.81 -6.24 4.22
N PRO A 26 -0.59 -6.76 4.43
CA PRO A 26 -0.36 -8.17 4.78
C PRO A 26 -1.00 -8.54 6.12
N ASP A 27 -0.97 -7.61 7.08
CA ASP A 27 -1.49 -7.83 8.45
C ASP A 27 -3.02 -7.85 8.52
N ILE A 28 -3.71 -7.30 7.52
CA ILE A 28 -5.17 -7.21 7.47
C ILE A 28 -5.76 -8.31 6.58
N ILE A 29 -4.95 -8.89 5.69
CA ILE A 29 -5.40 -9.88 4.70
C ILE A 29 -4.97 -11.28 5.15
N PRO A 30 -5.91 -12.20 5.43
CA PRO A 30 -5.58 -13.55 5.82
C PRO A 30 -4.77 -14.30 4.76
N GLY A 31 -3.48 -14.49 5.05
CA GLY A 31 -2.67 -15.68 4.76
C GLY A 31 -2.24 -16.01 3.33
N HIS A 32 -2.96 -15.64 2.27
CA HIS A 32 -2.69 -16.23 0.93
C HIS A 32 -2.90 -15.32 -0.28
N LEU A 33 -3.12 -14.03 -0.06
CA LEU A 33 -3.42 -13.07 -1.11
C LEU A 33 -2.18 -12.27 -1.46
N HIS A 34 -1.57 -12.61 -2.60
CA HIS A 34 -0.61 -11.73 -3.23
C HIS A 34 -1.37 -10.64 -4.00
N PRO A 35 -1.06 -9.35 -3.78
CA PRO A 35 -1.62 -8.29 -4.59
C PRO A 35 -1.27 -8.53 -6.06
N GLY A 36 -2.20 -8.26 -6.98
CA GLY A 36 -1.89 -8.15 -8.41
C GLY A 36 -1.11 -6.88 -8.73
N GLU A 37 -1.31 -5.83 -7.91
CA GLU A 37 -0.68 -4.52 -8.01
C GLU A 37 -0.48 -3.94 -6.61
N LEU A 38 0.63 -3.23 -6.40
CA LEU A 38 0.97 -2.54 -5.16
C LEU A 38 0.93 -1.03 -5.35
N THR A 39 0.34 -0.31 -4.39
CA THR A 39 0.40 1.16 -4.35
C THR A 39 1.50 1.60 -3.40
N LEU A 40 2.41 2.45 -3.85
CA LEU A 40 3.47 3.05 -3.03
C LEU A 40 3.24 4.56 -2.94
N TYR A 41 2.84 5.05 -1.78
CA TYR A 41 2.69 6.48 -1.53
C TYR A 41 3.99 7.07 -1.03
N THR A 42 4.50 8.10 -1.71
CA THR A 42 5.79 8.70 -1.38
C THR A 42 5.84 10.21 -1.58
N SER A 43 6.59 10.91 -0.72
CA SER A 43 6.99 12.31 -0.91
C SER A 43 8.36 12.45 -1.57
N LYS A 44 9.03 11.33 -1.89
CA LYS A 44 10.31 11.30 -2.60
C LYS A 44 10.11 11.57 -4.09
N THR A 45 11.17 12.02 -4.75
CA THR A 45 11.22 12.10 -6.22
C THR A 45 11.24 10.71 -6.83
N MET A 46 10.82 10.57 -8.10
CA MET A 46 10.87 9.28 -8.79
C MET A 46 12.29 8.69 -8.85
N GLN A 47 13.31 9.54 -9.01
CA GLN A 47 14.72 9.11 -8.97
C GLN A 47 15.11 8.49 -7.63
N GLU A 48 14.69 9.10 -6.53
CA GLU A 48 14.92 8.55 -5.18
C GLU A 48 14.13 7.26 -4.94
N VAL A 49 12.91 7.15 -5.47
CA VAL A 49 12.09 5.93 -5.39
C VAL A 49 12.80 4.78 -6.10
N MET A 50 13.20 4.99 -7.35
CA MET A 50 13.93 3.99 -8.14
C MET A 50 15.22 3.55 -7.47
N LYS A 51 16.01 4.52 -6.99
CA LYS A 51 17.31 4.26 -6.37
C LYS A 51 17.19 3.55 -5.02
N ASN A 52 16.27 4.00 -4.16
CA ASN A 52 16.18 3.52 -2.78
C ASN A 52 15.41 2.20 -2.66
N TYR A 53 14.48 1.94 -3.59
CA TYR A 53 13.60 0.76 -3.53
C TYR A 53 13.82 -0.20 -4.71
N HIS A 54 14.88 0.00 -5.48
CA HIS A 54 15.25 -0.85 -6.62
C HIS A 54 14.12 -1.05 -7.64
N LEU A 55 13.26 -0.04 -7.78
CA LEU A 55 12.14 -0.04 -8.72
C LEU A 55 12.61 0.42 -10.10
N ILE A 56 12.08 -0.21 -11.13
CA ILE A 56 12.32 0.10 -12.54
C ILE A 56 10.99 0.56 -13.13
N PRO A 57 10.92 1.75 -13.76
CA PRO A 57 9.73 2.21 -14.47
C PRO A 57 9.33 1.21 -15.55
N ASP A 58 8.06 0.84 -15.55
CA ASP A 58 7.45 -0.07 -16.50
C ASP A 58 5.99 0.35 -16.65
N GLU A 59 5.54 0.57 -17.89
CA GLU A 59 4.14 0.94 -18.19
C GLU A 59 3.16 -0.16 -17.79
N ASN A 60 3.62 -1.41 -17.72
CA ASN A 60 2.84 -2.56 -17.26
C ASN A 60 3.38 -3.10 -15.91
N GLY A 61 4.08 -2.24 -15.16
CA GLY A 61 4.65 -2.59 -13.87
C GLY A 61 3.57 -2.88 -12.82
N ASN A 62 3.94 -3.69 -11.83
CA ASN A 62 3.09 -4.11 -10.72
C ASN A 62 3.17 -3.20 -9.48
N VAL A 63 3.82 -2.03 -9.59
CA VAL A 63 3.92 -1.04 -8.52
C VAL A 63 3.54 0.33 -9.06
N LEU A 64 2.48 0.90 -8.51
CA LEU A 64 2.04 2.26 -8.78
C LEU A 64 2.62 3.21 -7.73
N ALA A 65 3.50 4.13 -8.13
CA ALA A 65 4.05 5.13 -7.23
C ALA A 65 3.19 6.41 -7.25
N CYS A 66 2.57 6.73 -6.12
CA CYS A 66 1.68 7.88 -5.95
C CYS A 66 2.30 8.94 -5.03
N LYS A 67 1.92 10.21 -5.23
CA LYS A 67 2.34 11.29 -4.35
C LYS A 67 1.66 11.16 -2.98
N LYS A 68 2.44 11.02 -1.91
CA LYS A 68 1.96 11.17 -0.53
C LYS A 68 1.58 12.64 -0.29
N SER A 69 0.28 12.90 -0.14
CA SER A 69 -0.26 14.25 0.00
C SER A 69 -0.78 14.57 1.40
N TRP A 70 -0.55 13.67 2.36
CA TRP A 70 -0.87 13.86 3.78
C TRP A 70 0.41 13.85 4.63
N ASN A 71 0.35 14.50 5.78
CA ASN A 71 1.44 14.58 6.75
C ASN A 71 1.06 13.99 8.12
N ASP A 72 0.04 13.15 8.15
CA ASP A 72 -0.43 12.52 9.38
C ASP A 72 0.57 11.44 9.84
N GLU A 73 1.22 11.69 10.97
CA GLU A 73 2.14 10.76 11.64
C GLU A 73 1.42 9.85 12.66
N SER A 74 0.09 10.01 12.84
CA SER A 74 -0.71 9.22 13.79
C SER A 74 -0.85 7.75 13.39
N TYR A 75 -0.41 7.38 12.19
CA TYR A 75 -0.38 6.02 11.68
C TYR A 75 1.08 5.56 11.55
N PRO A 76 1.71 5.14 12.66
CA PRO A 76 3.08 4.64 12.63
C PRO A 76 3.11 3.29 11.90
N GLY A 77 3.99 3.16 10.92
CA GLY A 77 4.18 1.90 10.20
C GLY A 77 4.58 2.10 8.75
N ASN A 78 4.64 1.01 8.01
CA ASN A 78 4.97 1.00 6.59
C ASN A 78 3.72 1.10 5.69
N THR A 79 2.55 1.39 6.26
CA THR A 79 1.27 1.42 5.55
C THR A 79 0.60 2.79 5.64
N ALA A 80 -0.21 3.11 4.63
CA ALA A 80 -1.01 4.32 4.60
C ALA A 80 -2.11 4.31 5.70
N PRO A 81 -2.72 5.46 6.01
CA PRO A 81 -3.89 5.52 6.86
C PRO A 81 -5.03 4.58 6.40
N PRO A 82 -5.81 3.98 7.32
CA PRO A 82 -6.89 3.05 7.01
C PRO A 82 -7.91 3.57 6.00
N ILE A 83 -8.23 4.86 6.01
CA ILE A 83 -9.14 5.47 5.02
C ILE A 83 -8.58 5.43 3.59
N LEU A 84 -7.27 5.57 3.42
CA LEU A 84 -6.61 5.50 2.12
C LEU A 84 -6.47 4.05 1.67
N ILE A 85 -6.13 3.15 2.59
CA ILE A 85 -6.17 1.70 2.33
C ILE A 85 -7.57 1.27 1.88
N TYR A 86 -8.61 1.70 2.59
CA TYR A 86 -10.00 1.42 2.22
C TYR A 86 -10.32 1.92 0.81
N ALA A 87 -9.98 3.18 0.50
CA ALA A 87 -10.19 3.77 -0.82
C ALA A 87 -9.47 2.99 -1.92
N ASP A 88 -8.23 2.58 -1.70
CA ASP A 88 -7.47 1.76 -2.64
C ASP A 88 -8.16 0.41 -2.88
N LEU A 89 -8.61 -0.26 -1.81
CA LEU A 89 -9.23 -1.59 -1.89
C LEU A 89 -10.59 -1.59 -2.61
N ILE A 90 -11.48 -0.63 -2.34
CA ILE A 90 -12.81 -0.57 -3.00
C ILE A 90 -12.72 -0.18 -4.48
N ASN A 91 -11.63 0.47 -4.89
CA ASN A 91 -11.39 0.83 -6.28
C ASN A 91 -10.87 -0.35 -7.11
N THR A 92 -10.52 -1.47 -6.47
CA THR A 92 -10.17 -2.70 -7.18
C THR A 92 -11.42 -3.44 -7.65
N ASN A 93 -11.29 -4.23 -8.72
CA ASN A 93 -12.32 -5.17 -9.16
C ASN A 93 -12.14 -6.57 -8.53
N ASP A 94 -11.45 -6.67 -7.38
CA ASP A 94 -11.15 -7.94 -6.69
C ASP A 94 -12.06 -8.10 -5.47
N LYS A 95 -12.89 -9.16 -5.46
CA LYS A 95 -13.81 -9.46 -4.37
C LYS A 95 -13.12 -9.58 -3.00
N ARG A 96 -11.87 -10.06 -2.96
CA ARG A 96 -11.10 -10.26 -1.73
C ARG A 96 -10.62 -8.93 -1.17
N CYS A 97 -10.29 -7.97 -2.04
CA CYS A 97 -10.02 -6.59 -1.63
C CYS A 97 -11.28 -5.95 -1.05
N TRP A 98 -12.46 -6.19 -1.63
CA TRP A 98 -13.74 -5.74 -1.08
C TRP A 98 -14.05 -6.33 0.31
N GLU A 99 -13.80 -7.63 0.51
CA GLU A 99 -13.93 -8.28 1.83
C GLU A 99 -13.01 -7.64 2.87
N THR A 100 -11.77 -7.33 2.47
CA THR A 100 -10.80 -6.64 3.33
C THR A 100 -11.22 -5.19 3.62
N ALA A 101 -11.70 -4.47 2.60
CA ALA A 101 -12.21 -3.11 2.76
C ALA A 101 -13.37 -3.06 3.75
N LYS A 102 -14.24 -4.07 3.71
CA LYS A 102 -15.34 -4.20 4.67
C LYS A 102 -14.84 -4.38 6.11
N ILE A 103 -13.83 -5.22 6.35
CA ILE A 103 -13.24 -5.37 7.69
C ILE A 103 -12.70 -4.04 8.21
N ILE A 104 -12.03 -3.25 7.35
CA ILE A 104 -11.55 -1.92 7.71
C ILE A 104 -12.72 -0.98 7.97
N TYR A 105 -13.76 -1.01 7.13
CA TYR A 105 -14.97 -0.21 7.32
C TYR A 105 -15.61 -0.48 8.70
N ASP A 106 -15.94 -1.74 8.95
CA ASP A 106 -16.60 -2.20 10.17
C ASP A 106 -15.74 -1.90 11.42
N GLY A 107 -14.42 -2.14 11.37
CA GLY A 107 -13.53 -1.94 12.52
C GLY A 107 -13.10 -0.50 12.79
N TYR A 108 -12.85 0.32 11.76
CA TYR A 108 -12.34 1.69 11.94
C TYR A 108 -13.43 2.77 11.95
N PHE A 109 -14.56 2.54 11.27
CA PHE A 109 -15.58 3.58 11.07
C PHE A 109 -16.81 3.38 11.94
N GLU A 110 -17.20 2.14 12.31
CA GLU A 110 -18.29 1.96 13.30
C GLU A 110 -17.89 2.33 14.73
N GLU A 111 -16.60 2.26 15.10
CA GLU A 111 -16.14 2.68 16.44
C GLU A 111 -15.94 4.19 16.59
N LYS A 112 -15.80 4.94 15.48
CA LYS A 112 -15.42 6.37 15.49
C LYS A 112 -16.56 7.33 15.15
N PHE A 113 -17.73 6.84 14.77
CA PHE A 113 -18.92 7.63 14.41
C PHE A 113 -20.18 7.01 14.99
#